data_AF-A0A258HFR4-F1
#
_entry.id   AF-A0A258HFR4-F1
#
_cell.length_a   1.000
_cell.length_b   1.000
_cell.length_c   1.000
_cell.angle_alpha   90.00
_cell.angle_beta   90.00
_cell.angle_gamma   90.00
#
_symmetry.space_group_name_H-M   'P 1'
#
loop_
_entity.id
_entity.type
_entity.pdbx_description
1 polymer ?
#
loop_
_entity_poly.entity_id
_entity_poly.type
_entity_poly.pdbx_seq_one_letter_code
_entity_poly.pdbx_strand_id
1 'polypeptide(L)'
;YGAAQAVPGPLFTVAAFLGASIAPGAEGVLLAVIALVAIFLPGLLLIVGVLPFWSALQGRPAVPALVRGANAAVVGVLAAALYDPVATSALVDVPTVALAVLCTALLIVVRVPAWVVVIVGAGGGMLLSAF
;
A
#
# COMPACT_ATOMS: atom_id res chain seq x y z
N TYR A 1 -5.81 -19.66 5.15
CA TYR A 1 -6.15 -18.53 4.26
C TYR A 1 -7.03 -17.46 4.90
N GLY A 2 -8.02 -17.78 5.75
CA GLY A 2 -8.86 -16.75 6.42
C GLY A 2 -8.15 -15.81 7.40
N ALA A 3 -7.20 -16.32 8.21
CA ALA A 3 -6.44 -15.48 9.15
C ALA A 3 -5.44 -14.54 8.47
N ALA A 4 -4.82 -14.96 7.36
CA ALA A 4 -3.89 -14.15 6.57
C ALA A 4 -4.58 -12.98 5.84
N GLN A 5 -5.85 -13.17 5.43
CA GLN A 5 -6.71 -12.13 4.82
C GLN A 5 -7.33 -11.19 5.88
N ALA A 6 -7.31 -11.58 7.15
CA ALA A 6 -7.75 -10.77 8.28
C ALA A 6 -6.60 -9.99 8.92
N VAL A 7 -5.36 -10.14 8.42
CA VAL A 7 -4.23 -9.35 8.88
C VAL A 7 -4.52 -7.90 8.53
N PRO A 8 -4.64 -7.01 9.53
CA PRO A 8 -4.91 -5.61 9.26
C PRO A 8 -3.77 -5.03 8.41
N GLY A 9 -4.04 -3.96 7.66
CA GLY A 9 -3.12 -3.44 6.65
C GLY A 9 -1.66 -3.27 7.12
N PRO A 10 -0.70 -3.15 6.20
CA PRO A 10 0.73 -3.31 6.45
C PRO A 10 1.28 -2.50 7.64
N LEU A 11 0.76 -1.30 7.90
CA LEU A 11 1.18 -0.48 9.04
C LEU A 11 0.85 -1.12 10.40
N PHE A 12 -0.29 -1.80 10.53
CA PHE A 12 -0.65 -2.51 11.75
C PHE A 12 0.34 -3.65 12.02
N THR A 13 0.59 -4.49 11.00
CA THR A 13 1.53 -5.61 11.11
C THR A 13 2.95 -5.13 11.40
N VAL A 14 3.41 -4.07 10.74
CA VAL A 14 4.73 -3.48 10.96
C VAL A 14 4.85 -2.92 12.38
N ALA A 15 3.87 -2.15 12.87
CA ALA A 15 3.90 -1.60 14.23
C ALA A 15 3.87 -2.70 15.30
N ALA A 16 3.01 -3.72 15.13
CA ALA A 16 2.96 -4.86 16.03
C ALA A 16 4.26 -5.66 16.02
N PHE A 17 4.85 -5.90 14.85
CA PHE A 17 6.13 -6.60 14.71
C PHE A 17 7.27 -5.82 15.37
N LEU A 18 7.38 -4.52 15.10
CA LEU A 18 8.41 -3.67 15.69
C LEU A 18 8.29 -3.66 17.22
N GLY A 19 7.09 -3.48 17.77
CA GLY A 19 6.88 -3.54 19.22
C GLY A 19 7.23 -4.92 19.82
N ALA A 20 6.82 -6.01 19.17
CA ALA A 20 7.15 -7.37 19.60
C ALA A 20 8.65 -7.68 19.51
N SER A 21 9.37 -7.05 18.60
CA SER A 21 10.81 -7.28 18.39
C SER A 21 11.70 -6.66 19.47
N ILE A 22 11.18 -5.75 20.30
CA ILE A 22 11.96 -5.03 21.32
C ILE A 22 12.33 -5.93 22.51
N ALA A 23 11.46 -6.87 22.89
CA ALA A 23 11.67 -7.75 24.03
C ALA A 23 11.08 -9.15 23.79
N PRO A 24 11.71 -10.22 24.27
CA PRO A 24 11.17 -11.57 24.14
C PRO A 24 9.99 -11.84 25.09
N GLY A 25 9.15 -12.81 24.75
CA GLY A 25 8.10 -13.31 25.64
C GLY A 25 6.91 -12.35 25.81
N ALA A 26 6.30 -12.35 26.99
CA ALA A 26 5.09 -11.58 27.28
C ALA A 26 5.30 -10.05 27.19
N GLU A 27 6.52 -9.58 27.46
CA GLU A 27 6.87 -8.15 27.34
C GLU A 27 6.79 -7.67 25.89
N GLY A 28 7.23 -8.48 24.93
CA GLY A 28 7.09 -8.17 23.50
C GLY A 28 5.64 -8.00 23.06
N VAL A 29 4.73 -8.82 23.59
CA VAL A 29 3.29 -8.70 23.29
C VAL A 29 2.73 -7.37 23.82
N LEU A 30 3.10 -6.97 25.03
CA LEU A 30 2.71 -5.67 25.59
C LEU A 30 3.25 -4.51 24.75
N LEU A 31 4.52 -4.57 24.37
CA LEU A 31 5.16 -3.55 23.54
C LEU A 31 4.57 -3.48 22.12
N ALA A 32 4.14 -4.61 21.55
CA ALA A 32 3.38 -4.64 20.30
C ALA A 32 2.05 -3.88 20.41
N VAL A 33 1.30 -4.08 21.50
CA VAL A 33 0.05 -3.36 21.76
C VAL A 33 0.32 -1.87 21.98
N ILE A 34 1.36 -1.51 22.73
CA ILE A 34 1.74 -0.10 22.93
C ILE A 34 2.11 0.56 21.60
N ALA A 35 2.91 -0.10 20.75
CA ALA A 35 3.30 0.41 19.44
C ALA A 35 2.08 0.59 18.52
N LEU A 36 1.14 -0.38 18.53
CA LEU A 36 -0.13 -0.29 17.82
C LEU A 36 -0.98 0.89 18.30
N VAL A 37 -1.12 1.08 19.61
CA VAL A 37 -1.86 2.22 20.13
C VAL A 37 -1.16 3.52 19.74
N ALA A 38 0.15 3.62 19.93
CA ALA A 38 0.91 4.84 19.65
C ALA A 38 0.80 5.30 18.17
N ILE A 39 0.85 4.37 17.21
CA ILE A 39 0.78 4.73 15.78
C ILE A 39 -0.62 5.19 15.35
N PHE A 40 -1.69 4.64 15.94
CA PHE A 40 -3.07 4.96 15.56
C PHE A 40 -3.75 6.03 16.44
N LEU A 41 -3.27 6.23 17.67
CA LEU A 41 -3.79 7.22 18.62
C LEU A 41 -3.93 8.64 18.05
N PRO A 42 -2.92 9.23 17.38
CA PRO A 42 -3.07 10.59 16.85
C PRO A 42 -4.20 10.69 15.81
N GLY A 43 -4.32 9.71 14.92
CA GLY A 43 -5.42 9.67 13.94
C GLY A 43 -6.79 9.53 14.61
N LEU A 44 -6.87 8.68 15.63
CA LEU A 44 -8.12 8.46 16.39
C LEU A 44 -8.54 9.73 17.14
N LEU A 45 -7.60 10.42 17.78
CA LEU A 45 -7.84 11.71 18.44
C LEU A 45 -8.26 12.79 17.46
N LEU A 46 -7.69 12.83 16.26
CA LEU A 46 -8.12 13.76 15.21
C LEU A 46 -9.57 13.49 14.78
N ILE A 47 -9.96 12.24 14.58
CA ILE A 47 -11.34 11.88 14.21
C ILE A 47 -12.30 12.32 15.32
N VAL A 48 -12.02 11.95 16.57
CA VAL A 48 -12.86 12.32 17.73
C VAL A 48 -12.92 13.83 17.91
N GLY A 49 -11.80 14.54 17.74
CA GLY A 49 -11.73 15.99 17.85
C GLY A 49 -12.46 16.73 16.73
N VAL A 50 -12.49 16.19 15.52
CA VAL A 50 -13.17 16.79 14.36
C VAL A 50 -14.66 16.45 14.30
N LEU A 51 -15.08 15.29 14.81
CA LEU A 51 -16.47 14.81 14.80
C LEU A 51 -17.51 15.88 15.20
N PRO A 52 -17.37 16.62 16.33
CA PRO A 52 -18.35 17.62 16.74
C PRO A 52 -18.46 18.81 15.76
N PHE A 53 -17.42 19.08 14.98
CA PHE A 53 -17.38 20.17 13.99
C PHE A 53 -17.66 19.71 12.56
N TRP A 54 -17.92 18.41 12.36
CA TRP A 54 -18.02 17.80 11.04
C TRP A 54 -19.12 18.40 10.17
N SER A 55 -20.30 18.67 10.73
CA SER A 55 -21.42 19.29 10.01
C SER A 55 -21.08 20.70 9.50
N ALA A 56 -20.37 21.50 10.31
CA ALA A 56 -19.92 22.84 9.94
C ALA A 56 -18.83 22.82 8.86
N LEU A 57 -17.99 21.78 8.84
CA LEU A 57 -16.97 21.58 7.81
C LEU A 57 -17.55 21.14 6.48
N GLN A 58 -18.53 20.22 6.48
CA GLN A 58 -19.17 19.74 5.25
C GLN A 58 -19.87 20.85 4.45
N GLY A 59 -20.36 21.90 5.12
CA GLY A 59 -20.97 23.05 4.45
C GLY A 59 -19.98 23.96 3.71
N ARG A 60 -18.67 23.77 3.89
CA ARG A 60 -17.64 24.60 3.25
C ARG A 60 -17.22 24.01 1.90
N PRO A 61 -17.32 24.76 0.78
CA PRO A 61 -16.94 24.26 -0.55
C PRO A 61 -15.45 23.91 -0.68
N ALA A 62 -14.60 24.46 0.20
CA ALA A 62 -13.17 24.17 0.25
C ALA A 62 -12.85 22.73 0.70
N VAL A 63 -13.68 22.11 1.53
CA VAL A 63 -13.42 20.75 2.06
C VAL A 63 -13.43 19.68 0.96
N PRO A 64 -14.44 19.56 0.09
CA PRO A 64 -14.39 18.61 -1.02
C PRO A 64 -13.29 18.95 -2.04
N ALA A 65 -12.93 20.22 -2.21
CA ALA A 65 -11.81 20.62 -3.07
C ALA A 65 -10.47 20.13 -2.49
N LEU A 66 -10.26 20.26 -1.19
CA LEU A 66 -9.08 19.76 -0.49
C LEU A 66 -8.97 18.23 -0.61
N VAL A 67 -10.07 17.49 -0.42
CA VAL A 67 -10.09 16.03 -0.57
C VAL A 67 -9.74 15.60 -2.00
N ARG A 68 -10.26 16.28 -3.02
CA ARG A 68 -9.88 16.02 -4.41
C ARG A 68 -8.41 16.33 -4.66
N GLY A 69 -7.89 17.43 -4.11
CA GLY A 69 -6.48 17.79 -4.18
C GLY A 69 -5.58 16.74 -3.52
N ALA A 70 -5.96 16.23 -2.36
CA ALA A 70 -5.24 15.16 -1.67
C ALA A 70 -5.22 13.87 -2.51
N ASN A 71 -6.37 13.48 -3.08
CA ASN A 71 -6.45 12.32 -3.97
C ASN A 71 -5.58 12.50 -5.22
N ALA A 72 -5.58 13.70 -5.83
CA ALA A 72 -4.73 14.01 -6.97
C ALA A 72 -3.24 13.95 -6.62
N ALA A 73 -2.84 14.44 -5.44
CA ALA A 73 -1.47 14.34 -4.95
C ALA A 73 -1.04 12.88 -4.76
N VAL A 74 -1.89 12.03 -4.18
CA VAL A 74 -1.61 10.60 -4.02
C VAL A 74 -1.43 9.93 -5.38
N VAL A 75 -2.33 10.17 -6.34
CA VAL A 75 -2.21 9.64 -7.70
C VAL A 75 -0.91 10.13 -8.36
N GLY A 76 -0.56 11.41 -8.18
CA GLY A 76 0.69 11.98 -8.68
C GLY A 76 1.93 11.29 -8.09
N VAL A 77 1.96 11.05 -6.78
CA VAL A 77 3.05 10.33 -6.11
C VAL A 77 3.14 8.88 -6.58
N LEU A 78 2.01 8.18 -6.74
CA LEU A 78 1.98 6.81 -7.26
C LEU A 78 2.46 6.76 -8.71
N ALA A 79 2.07 7.73 -9.54
CA ALA A 79 2.53 7.83 -10.91
C ALA A 79 4.03 8.14 -10.99
N ALA A 80 4.54 9.03 -10.11
CA ALA A 80 5.96 9.33 -10.02
C ALA A 80 6.76 8.09 -9.61
N ALA A 81 6.31 7.35 -8.58
CA ALA A 81 6.96 6.11 -8.15
C ALA A 81 6.90 5.01 -9.21
N LEU A 82 5.80 4.94 -9.98
CA LEU A 82 5.67 4.01 -11.11
C LEU A 82 6.68 4.35 -12.22
N TYR A 83 6.92 5.63 -12.47
CA TYR A 83 7.92 6.06 -13.45
C TYR A 83 9.34 5.79 -12.92
N ASP A 84 9.68 6.34 -11.75
CA ASP A 84 11.00 6.22 -11.12
C ASP A 84 10.85 5.88 -9.63
N PRO A 85 11.36 4.72 -9.15
CA PRO A 85 12.29 3.82 -9.81
C PRO A 85 11.66 2.65 -10.59
N VAL A 86 10.34 2.45 -10.55
CA VAL A 86 9.76 1.16 -10.99
C VAL A 86 9.95 0.91 -12.48
N ALA A 87 9.48 1.79 -13.37
CA ALA A 87 9.62 1.60 -14.81
C ALA A 87 11.07 1.79 -15.27
N THR A 88 11.76 2.80 -14.75
CA THR A 88 13.16 3.09 -15.09
C THR A 88 14.12 1.96 -14.73
N SER A 89 13.87 1.23 -13.64
CA SER A 89 14.71 0.08 -13.24
C SER A 89 14.30 -1.26 -13.87
N ALA A 90 13.01 -1.44 -14.21
CA ALA A 90 12.50 -2.71 -14.69
C ALA A 90 12.46 -2.85 -16.23
N LEU A 91 12.36 -1.74 -16.98
CA LEU A 91 12.16 -1.73 -18.43
C LEU A 91 13.44 -1.35 -19.17
N VAL A 92 14.47 -2.18 -19.03
CA VAL A 92 15.82 -1.89 -19.57
C VAL A 92 15.99 -2.44 -20.99
N ASP A 93 15.21 -3.45 -21.36
CA ASP A 93 15.39 -4.27 -22.55
C ASP A 93 14.05 -4.64 -23.23
N VAL A 94 14.11 -4.96 -24.52
CA VAL A 94 12.90 -5.29 -25.32
C VAL A 94 12.08 -6.45 -24.72
N PRO A 95 12.68 -7.56 -24.25
CA PRO A 95 11.89 -8.64 -23.66
C PRO A 95 11.26 -8.29 -22.31
N THR A 96 11.90 -7.51 -21.43
CA THR A 96 11.24 -7.03 -20.20
C THR A 96 10.07 -6.08 -20.49
N VAL A 97 10.19 -5.23 -21.50
CA VAL A 97 9.08 -4.41 -22.00
C VAL A 97 7.93 -5.27 -22.53
N ALA A 98 8.22 -6.30 -23.33
CA ALA A 98 7.20 -7.22 -23.84
C ALA A 98 6.48 -7.97 -22.71
N LEU A 99 7.23 -8.42 -21.70
CA LEU A 99 6.67 -9.08 -20.50
C LEU A 99 5.78 -8.11 -19.69
N ALA A 100 6.19 -6.86 -19.52
CA ALA A 100 5.39 -5.85 -18.83
C ALA A 100 4.08 -5.54 -19.57
N VAL A 101 4.12 -5.44 -20.90
CA VAL A 101 2.92 -5.26 -21.74
C VAL A 101 1.99 -6.47 -21.63
N LEU A 102 2.54 -7.69 -21.67
CA LEU A 102 1.77 -8.92 -21.48
C LEU A 102 1.07 -8.93 -20.12
N CYS A 103 1.81 -8.66 -19.03
CA CYS A 103 1.26 -8.62 -17.68
C CYS A 103 0.16 -7.55 -17.55
N THR A 104 0.37 -6.37 -18.16
CA THR A 104 -0.60 -5.27 -18.19
C THR A 104 -1.87 -5.67 -18.95
N ALA A 105 -1.74 -6.32 -20.11
CA ALA A 105 -2.86 -6.83 -20.88
C ALA A 105 -3.65 -7.91 -20.10
N LEU A 106 -2.95 -8.81 -19.41
CA LEU A 106 -3.57 -9.83 -18.56
C LEU A 106 -4.40 -9.21 -17.43
N LEU A 107 -3.90 -8.13 -16.81
CA LEU A 107 -4.62 -7.43 -15.72
C LEU A 107 -5.81 -6.60 -16.22
N ILE A 108 -5.62 -5.82 -17.29
CA ILE A 108 -6.60 -4.79 -17.70
C ILE A 108 -7.62 -5.36 -18.70
N VAL A 109 -7.14 -6.09 -19.71
CA VAL A 109 -7.98 -6.60 -20.81
C VAL A 109 -8.58 -7.94 -20.43
N VAL A 110 -7.73 -8.88 -20.01
CA VAL A 110 -8.16 -10.25 -19.68
C VAL A 110 -8.72 -10.34 -18.26
N ARG A 111 -8.41 -9.36 -17.40
CA ARG A 111 -8.87 -9.28 -15.99
C ARG A 111 -8.55 -10.53 -15.18
N VAL A 112 -7.40 -11.12 -15.45
CA VAL A 112 -6.90 -12.26 -14.68
C VAL A 112 -6.62 -11.81 -13.24
N PRO A 113 -6.89 -12.64 -12.23
CA PRO A 113 -6.54 -12.32 -10.85
C PRO A 113 -5.06 -11.91 -10.71
N ALA A 114 -4.80 -10.87 -9.94
CA ALA A 114 -3.46 -10.29 -9.81
C ALA A 114 -2.38 -11.31 -9.39
N TRP A 115 -2.73 -12.28 -8.54
CA TRP A 115 -1.78 -13.32 -8.10
C TRP A 115 -1.26 -14.19 -9.25
N VAL A 116 -2.08 -14.46 -10.28
CA VAL A 116 -1.65 -15.23 -11.46
C VAL A 116 -0.66 -14.41 -12.28
N VAL A 117 -0.95 -13.12 -12.46
CA VAL A 117 -0.07 -12.22 -13.22
C VAL A 117 1.27 -12.06 -12.52
N VAL A 118 1.30 -12.04 -11.19
CA VAL A 118 2.55 -12.05 -10.42
C VAL A 118 3.36 -13.31 -10.69
N ILE A 119 2.75 -14.50 -10.75
CA ILE A 119 3.45 -15.75 -11.08
C ILE A 119 4.03 -15.68 -12.50
N VAL A 120 3.25 -15.20 -13.47
CA VAL A 120 3.70 -15.04 -14.86
C VAL A 120 4.85 -14.05 -14.97
N GLY A 121 4.75 -12.89 -14.30
CA GLY A 121 5.79 -11.87 -14.27
C GLY A 121 7.08 -12.36 -13.60
N ALA A 122 6.96 -13.03 -12.44
CA ALA A 122 8.11 -13.58 -11.72
C ALA A 122 8.79 -14.69 -12.53
N GLY A 123 8.01 -15.65 -13.06
CA GLY A 123 8.54 -16.73 -13.88
C GLY A 123 9.16 -16.23 -15.18
N GLY A 124 8.49 -15.30 -15.86
CA GLY A 124 9.00 -14.66 -17.08
C GLY A 124 10.30 -13.89 -16.82
N GLY A 125 10.36 -13.10 -15.75
CA GLY A 125 11.56 -12.36 -15.37
C GLY A 125 12.73 -13.28 -15.02
N MET A 126 12.49 -14.36 -14.27
CA MET A 126 13.52 -15.36 -13.95
C MET A 126 14.08 -16.02 -15.21
N LEU A 127 13.22 -16.41 -16.16
CA LEU A 127 13.66 -17.00 -17.42
C LEU A 127 14.48 -16.02 -18.24
N LEU A 128 14.06 -14.76 -18.33
CA LEU A 128 14.81 -13.73 -19.05
C LEU A 128 16.17 -13.43 -18.41
N SER A 129 16.28 -13.50 -17.09
CA SER A 129 17.56 -13.32 -16.37
C SER A 129 18.51 -14.51 -16.47
N ALA A 130 18.03 -15.66 -16.94
CA ALA A 130 18.82 -16.89 -17.07
C ALA A 130 19.55 -17.02 -18.42
N PHE A 131 19.27 -16.11 -19.36
CA PHE A 131 19.93 -15.99 -20.67
C PHE A 131 20.77 -14.72 -20.74
#